data_AF-A0A9E1RN06-F1
#
_entry.id   AF-A0A9E1RN06-F1
#
_cell.length_a   1.000
_cell.length_b   1.000
_cell.length_c   1.000
_cell.angle_alpha   90.00
_cell.angle_beta   90.00
_cell.angle_gamma   90.00
#
_symmetry.space_group_name_H-M   'P 1'
#
loop_
_entity.id
_entity.type
_entity.pdbx_description
1 polymer ?
#
loop_
_entity_poly.entity_id
_entity_poly.type
_entity_poly.pdbx_seq_one_letter_code
_entity_poly.pdbx_strand_id
1 'polypeptide(L)'
;MTAAPTSSYDYIIVGGGSAGCVLAAQLSTNPNTQVLLLEAGPDWRSVDATAELRSLNPGRIIGQEKFDQFQWPTLNAARVAGQDQRLFWRGRGLGGSSNINGMIAIRPVPDDWDRWDQPTWTHDAVLP
;
A
#
# COMPACT_ATOMS: atom_id res chain seq x y z
N MET A 1 32.26 14.00 -16.85
CA MET A 1 31.09 13.42 -16.17
C MET A 1 30.18 14.57 -15.79
N THR A 2 29.08 14.77 -16.51
CA THR A 2 28.08 15.79 -16.14
C THR A 2 27.36 15.33 -14.89
N ALA A 3 27.37 16.14 -13.84
CA ALA A 3 26.62 15.86 -12.62
C ALA A 3 25.14 15.61 -12.99
N ALA A 4 24.56 14.53 -12.47
CA ALA A 4 23.13 14.31 -12.60
C ALA A 4 22.40 15.53 -12.00
N PRO A 5 21.31 16.02 -12.63
CA PRO A 5 20.54 17.12 -12.07
C PRO A 5 20.13 16.77 -10.63
N THR A 6 20.50 17.62 -9.68
CA THR A 6 20.11 17.48 -8.27
C THR A 6 18.65 17.91 -8.14
N SER A 7 17.73 17.05 -8.58
CA SER A 7 16.31 17.24 -8.33
C SER A 7 16.09 17.17 -6.82
N SER A 8 15.77 18.31 -6.19
CA SER A 8 15.35 18.36 -4.80
C SER A 8 13.87 18.04 -4.71
N TYR A 9 13.49 17.19 -3.75
CA TYR A 9 12.10 16.88 -3.41
C TYR A 9 11.83 17.38 -1.99
N ASP A 10 10.65 17.94 -1.76
CA ASP A 10 10.20 18.33 -0.42
C ASP A 10 9.83 17.09 0.41
N TYR A 11 9.27 16.09 -0.26
CA TYR A 11 8.86 14.82 0.36
C TYR A 11 9.35 13.64 -0.47
N ILE A 12 9.90 12.64 0.23
CA ILE A 12 10.21 11.33 -0.34
C ILE A 12 9.34 10.30 0.39
N ILE A 13 8.43 9.66 -0.34
CA ILE A 13 7.55 8.63 0.17
C ILE A 13 8.07 7.29 -0.32
N VAL A 14 8.33 6.37 0.61
CA VAL A 14 8.82 5.03 0.31
C VAL A 14 7.68 4.04 0.46
N GLY A 15 7.23 3.48 -0.66
CA GLY A 15 6.13 2.54 -0.77
C GLY A 15 4.87 3.18 -1.33
N GLY A 16 4.52 2.85 -2.57
CA GLY A 16 3.28 3.23 -3.25
C GLY A 16 2.11 2.34 -2.86
N GLY A 17 1.93 2.06 -1.56
CA GLY A 17 0.81 1.27 -1.05
C GLY A 17 -0.45 2.11 -0.79
N SER A 18 -1.43 1.50 -0.11
CA SER A 18 -2.72 2.16 0.21
C SER A 18 -2.57 3.49 0.95
N ALA A 19 -1.59 3.63 1.86
CA ALA A 19 -1.30 4.90 2.53
C ALA A 19 -0.40 5.81 1.69
N GLY A 20 0.67 5.26 1.10
CA GLY A 20 1.68 6.05 0.39
C GLY A 20 1.15 6.72 -0.88
N CYS A 21 0.31 6.05 -1.67
CA CYS A 21 -0.31 6.67 -2.84
C CYS A 21 -1.25 7.81 -2.45
N VAL A 22 -2.06 7.65 -1.40
CA VAL A 22 -2.98 8.70 -0.92
C VAL A 22 -2.21 9.90 -0.38
N LEU A 23 -1.16 9.66 0.43
CA LEU A 23 -0.31 10.72 0.95
C LEU A 23 0.40 11.48 -0.19
N ALA A 24 0.94 10.75 -1.18
CA ALA A 24 1.60 11.34 -2.34
C ALA A 24 0.64 12.22 -3.14
N ALA A 25 -0.56 11.71 -3.42
CA ALA A 25 -1.61 12.45 -4.12
C ALA A 25 -2.01 13.72 -3.36
N GLN A 26 -2.23 13.62 -2.05
CA GLN A 26 -2.63 14.76 -1.22
C GLN A 26 -1.55 15.85 -1.17
N LEU A 27 -0.29 15.50 -0.93
CA LEU A 27 0.81 16.46 -0.91
C LEU A 27 1.03 17.13 -2.28
N SER A 28 0.78 16.39 -3.36
CA SER A 28 0.94 16.88 -4.74
C SER A 28 -0.19 17.81 -5.19
N THR A 29 -1.24 18.02 -4.37
CA THR A 29 -2.29 19.02 -4.65
C THR A 29 -1.74 20.45 -4.62
N ASN A 30 -0.66 20.69 -3.88
CA ASN A 30 0.07 21.94 -3.91
C ASN A 30 1.09 21.93 -5.08
N PRO A 31 0.93 22.77 -6.12
CA PRO A 31 1.83 22.77 -7.27
C PRO A 31 3.26 23.22 -6.94
N ASN A 32 3.48 23.85 -5.78
CA ASN A 32 4.79 24.25 -5.30
C ASN A 32 5.51 23.15 -4.50
N THR A 33 4.88 21.99 -4.30
CA THR A 33 5.44 20.86 -3.55
C THR A 33 5.91 19.78 -4.51
N GLN A 34 7.19 19.42 -4.42
CA GLN A 34 7.80 18.33 -5.18
C GLN A 34 7.80 17.04 -4.36
N VAL A 35 7.06 16.03 -4.83
CA VAL A 35 6.94 14.73 -4.16
C VAL A 35 7.59 13.64 -5.00
N LEU A 36 8.50 12.89 -4.40
CA LEU A 36 9.03 11.65 -4.96
C LEU A 36 8.35 10.45 -4.30
N LEU A 37 7.65 9.63 -5.09
CA LEU A 37 7.13 8.34 -4.65
C LEU A 37 8.03 7.23 -5.19
N LEU A 38 8.64 6.46 -4.29
CA LEU A 38 9.44 5.29 -4.61
C LEU A 38 8.65 4.02 -4.33
N GLU A 39 8.54 3.14 -5.33
CA GLU A 39 7.89 1.85 -5.19
C GLU A 39 8.78 0.74 -5.75
N ALA A 40 8.86 -0.38 -5.03
CA ALA A 40 9.75 -1.48 -5.34
C ALA A 40 9.20 -2.43 -6.42
N GLY A 41 7.88 -2.43 -6.63
CA GLY A 41 7.20 -3.29 -7.59
C GLY A 41 6.78 -2.62 -8.90
N PRO A 42 5.96 -3.32 -9.69
CA PRO A 42 5.46 -2.80 -10.96
C PRO A 42 4.71 -1.47 -10.79
N ASP A 43 4.99 -0.54 -11.70
CA ASP A 43 4.15 0.63 -11.99
C ASP A 43 3.13 0.24 -13.07
N TRP A 44 1.87 0.58 -12.86
CA TRP A 44 0.78 0.29 -13.78
C TRP A 44 -0.37 1.25 -13.53
N ARG A 45 -1.14 1.55 -14.58
CA ARG A 45 -2.35 2.36 -14.47
C ARG A 45 -3.56 1.47 -14.39
N SER A 46 -4.63 1.94 -13.75
CA SER A 46 -5.89 1.18 -13.65
C SER A 46 -6.45 0.72 -15.00
N VAL A 47 -6.19 1.47 -16.08
CA VAL A 47 -6.58 1.09 -17.44
C VAL A 47 -5.87 -0.18 -17.94
N ASP A 48 -4.66 -0.44 -17.47
CA ASP A 48 -3.82 -1.58 -17.84
C ASP A 48 -4.11 -2.83 -16.98
N ALA A 49 -5.01 -2.72 -15.98
CA ALA A 49 -5.33 -3.83 -15.09
C ALA A 49 -5.95 -5.01 -15.85
N THR A 50 -5.38 -6.20 -15.65
CA THR A 50 -5.90 -7.46 -16.20
C THR A 50 -7.27 -7.82 -15.60
N ALA A 51 -7.96 -8.78 -16.23
CA ALA A 51 -9.23 -9.28 -15.71
C ALA A 51 -9.09 -9.90 -14.30
N GLU A 52 -7.92 -10.43 -13.96
CA GLU A 52 -7.61 -10.97 -12.64
C GLU A 52 -7.42 -9.88 -11.60
N LEU A 53 -6.72 -8.79 -11.93
CA LEU A 53 -6.55 -7.63 -11.02
C LEU A 53 -7.88 -6.94 -10.73
N ARG A 54 -8.81 -6.96 -11.69
CA ARG A 54 -10.16 -6.41 -11.53
C ARG A 54 -11.13 -7.37 -10.85
N SER A 55 -10.71 -8.59 -10.53
CA SER A 55 -11.63 -9.59 -10.01
C SER A 55 -11.97 -9.36 -8.54
N LEU A 56 -13.25 -9.53 -8.19
CA LEU A 56 -13.71 -9.60 -6.80
C LEU A 56 -13.12 -10.78 -6.01
N ASN A 57 -12.57 -11.78 -6.70
CA ASN A 57 -11.91 -12.91 -6.06
C ASN A 57 -10.38 -12.69 -6.04
N PRO A 58 -9.77 -12.30 -4.90
CA PRO A 58 -8.33 -12.08 -4.82
C PRO A 58 -7.51 -13.34 -5.11
N GLY A 59 -8.12 -14.53 -4.96
CA GLY A 59 -7.54 -15.82 -5.34
C GLY A 59 -7.02 -15.87 -6.77
N ARG A 60 -7.59 -15.07 -7.69
CA ARG A 60 -7.13 -14.99 -9.08
C ARG A 60 -5.76 -14.32 -9.24
N ILE A 61 -5.37 -13.47 -8.30
CA ILE A 61 -4.05 -12.82 -8.27
C ILE A 61 -3.10 -13.54 -7.31
N ILE A 62 -3.54 -13.90 -6.11
CA ILE A 62 -2.65 -14.49 -5.11
C ILE A 62 -2.29 -15.96 -5.38
N GLY A 63 -3.11 -16.66 -6.17
CA GLY A 63 -3.00 -18.12 -6.38
C GLY A 63 -2.41 -18.55 -7.72
N GLN A 64 -1.90 -17.64 -8.55
CA GLN A 64 -1.32 -17.99 -9.86
C GLN A 64 0.09 -17.41 -10.00
N GLU A 65 1.07 -18.28 -10.28
CA GLU A 65 2.49 -17.92 -10.39
C GLU A 65 2.77 -16.76 -11.35
N LYS A 66 1.98 -16.65 -12.43
CA LYS A 66 2.08 -15.55 -13.41
C LYS A 66 1.87 -14.15 -12.81
N PHE A 67 1.36 -14.06 -11.58
CA PHE A 67 1.12 -12.82 -10.86
C PHE A 67 2.01 -12.62 -9.61
N ASP A 68 3.00 -13.49 -9.40
CA ASP A 68 3.89 -13.41 -8.22
C ASP A 68 4.65 -12.08 -8.13
N GLN A 69 4.87 -11.40 -9.26
CA GLN A 69 5.49 -10.06 -9.29
C GLN A 69 4.73 -8.99 -8.48
N PHE A 70 3.43 -9.19 -8.25
CA PHE A 70 2.57 -8.31 -7.46
C PHE A 70 2.59 -8.62 -5.96
N GLN A 71 3.43 -9.57 -5.53
CA GLN A 71 3.53 -10.01 -4.15
C GLN A 71 4.99 -9.94 -3.67
N TRP A 72 5.18 -9.76 -2.36
CA TRP A 72 6.49 -9.95 -1.74
C TRP A 72 6.76 -11.46 -1.59
N PRO A 73 7.79 -12.02 -2.25
CA PRO A 73 7.93 -13.48 -2.38
C PRO A 73 8.47 -14.16 -1.11
N THR A 74 9.11 -13.40 -0.21
CA THR A 74 9.86 -13.95 0.93
C THR A 74 9.35 -13.44 2.28
N LEU A 75 8.16 -12.84 2.31
CA LEU A 75 7.60 -12.33 3.55
C LEU A 75 6.85 -13.44 4.29
N ASN A 76 7.54 -14.12 5.20
CA ASN A 76 6.95 -15.18 6.00
C ASN A 76 6.61 -14.70 7.42
N ALA A 77 5.47 -15.14 7.95
CA ALA A 77 5.03 -14.84 9.30
C ALA A 77 4.38 -16.05 9.98
N ALA A 78 4.43 -16.06 11.32
CA ALA A 78 3.69 -16.98 12.17
C ALA A 78 2.69 -16.17 13.01
N ARG A 79 1.48 -16.68 13.22
CA ARG A 79 0.44 -15.96 13.98
C ARG A 79 0.68 -16.03 15.49
N VAL A 80 1.28 -17.12 15.96
CA VAL A 80 1.60 -17.37 17.37
C VAL A 80 2.98 -18.00 17.50
N ALA A 81 3.58 -17.89 18.68
CA ALA A 81 4.87 -18.53 18.97
C ALA A 81 4.77 -20.05 18.80
N GLY A 82 5.79 -20.65 18.15
CA GLY A 82 5.86 -22.09 17.92
C GLY A 82 5.09 -22.61 16.70
N GLN A 83 4.38 -21.75 15.95
CA GLN A 83 3.76 -22.12 14.68
C GLN A 83 4.78 -22.04 13.53
N ASP A 84 4.68 -22.96 12.57
CA ASP A 84 5.38 -22.85 11.29
C ASP A 84 5.08 -21.53 10.58
N GLN A 85 6.13 -20.91 10.05
CA GLN A 85 5.98 -19.70 9.24
C GLN A 85 5.33 -20.02 7.89
N ARG A 86 4.47 -19.14 7.43
CA ARG A 86 3.84 -19.22 6.10
C ARG A 86 3.98 -17.89 5.40
N LEU A 87 3.86 -17.91 4.08
CA LEU A 87 3.83 -16.69 3.28
C LEU A 87 2.71 -15.78 3.78
N PHE A 88 3.09 -14.56 4.13
CA PHE A 88 2.19 -13.49 4.51
C PHE A 88 1.99 -12.59 3.29
N TRP A 89 0.86 -12.79 2.61
CA TRP A 89 0.56 -12.07 1.39
C TRP A 89 0.58 -10.56 1.59
N ARG A 90 1.54 -9.91 0.94
CA ARG A 90 1.66 -8.46 0.88
C ARG A 90 1.87 -8.05 -0.55
N GLY A 91 1.06 -7.10 -1.00
CA GLY A 91 1.15 -6.58 -2.36
C GLY A 91 2.42 -5.77 -2.57
N ARG A 92 2.98 -5.88 -3.77
CA ARG A 92 4.18 -5.21 -4.25
C ARG A 92 3.85 -4.49 -5.57
N GLY A 93 4.26 -3.23 -5.72
CA GLY A 93 3.88 -2.36 -6.84
C GLY A 93 2.88 -1.28 -6.43
N LEU A 94 2.59 -0.34 -7.33
CA LEU A 94 1.67 0.77 -7.05
C LEU A 94 0.29 0.26 -6.66
N GLY A 95 -0.27 0.76 -5.57
CA GLY A 95 -1.44 0.26 -4.84
C GLY A 95 -1.08 -0.70 -3.69
N GLY A 96 0.07 -1.37 -3.76
CA GLY A 96 0.53 -2.31 -2.73
C GLY A 96 -0.51 -3.38 -2.43
N SER A 97 -0.82 -3.58 -1.16
CA SER A 97 -1.75 -4.64 -0.74
C SER A 97 -3.21 -4.39 -1.13
N SER A 98 -3.63 -3.18 -1.49
CA SER A 98 -5.00 -2.97 -1.99
C SER A 98 -5.26 -3.62 -3.34
N ASN A 99 -4.22 -4.02 -4.08
CA ASN A 99 -4.36 -4.72 -5.36
C ASN A 99 -4.62 -6.22 -5.23
N ILE A 100 -4.36 -6.76 -4.05
CA ILE A 100 -4.41 -8.21 -3.79
C ILE A 100 -5.33 -8.56 -2.62
N ASN A 101 -6.00 -7.58 -2.02
CA ASN A 101 -6.89 -7.78 -0.87
C ASN A 101 -8.30 -8.19 -1.31
N GLY A 102 -9.17 -8.50 -0.34
CA GLY A 102 -10.56 -8.87 -0.61
C GLY A 102 -11.50 -7.72 -0.95
N MET A 103 -11.00 -6.50 -1.19
CA MET A 103 -11.78 -5.28 -1.47
C MET A 103 -12.86 -4.95 -0.42
N ILE A 104 -12.68 -5.43 0.81
CA ILE A 104 -13.55 -5.10 1.94
C ILE A 104 -13.00 -3.83 2.59
N ALA A 105 -13.81 -2.78 2.63
CA ALA A 105 -13.54 -1.58 3.41
C ALA A 105 -14.32 -1.65 4.72
N ILE A 106 -13.61 -1.67 5.85
CA ILE A 106 -14.19 -1.73 7.19
C ILE A 106 -13.69 -0.51 7.96
N ARG A 107 -14.60 0.23 8.59
CA ARG A 107 -14.24 1.30 9.51
C ARG A 107 -14.04 0.71 10.91
N PRO A 108 -13.00 1.12 11.66
CA PRO A 108 -12.87 0.76 13.06
C PRO A 108 -14.06 1.26 13.87
N VAL A 109 -14.42 0.54 14.94
CA VAL A 109 -15.43 1.02 15.91
C VAL A 109 -14.81 2.10 16.81
N PRO A 110 -15.60 2.97 17.46
CA PRO A 110 -15.07 4.02 18.34
C PRO A 110 -14.02 3.52 19.34
N ASP A 111 -14.29 2.40 20.03
CA ASP A 111 -13.41 1.78 21.01
C ASP A 111 -12.02 1.39 20.46
N ASP A 112 -11.88 1.15 19.15
CA ASP A 112 -10.57 0.82 18.55
C ASP A 112 -9.64 2.03 18.57
N TRP A 113 -10.17 3.25 18.46
CA TRP A 113 -9.42 4.51 18.51
C TRP A 113 -8.97 4.83 19.93
N ASP A 114 -9.85 4.62 20.91
CA ASP A 114 -9.55 4.86 22.32
C ASP A 114 -8.36 4.02 22.81
N ARG A 115 -8.20 2.80 22.26
CA ARG A 115 -7.07 1.91 22.58
C ARG A 115 -5.71 2.44 22.14
N TRP A 116 -5.66 3.39 21.22
CA TRP A 116 -4.39 3.95 20.77
C TRP A 116 -3.83 4.99 21.76
N ASP A 117 -4.67 5.50 22.67
CA ASP A 117 -4.29 6.53 23.66
C ASP A 117 -3.56 7.72 23.00
N GLN A 118 -4.06 8.13 21.83
CA GLN A 118 -3.51 9.22 21.04
C GLN A 118 -4.52 10.37 20.96
N PRO A 119 -4.27 11.51 21.63
CA PRO A 119 -5.25 12.61 21.72
C PRO A 119 -5.70 13.19 20.38
N THR A 120 -4.91 13.03 19.31
CA THR A 120 -5.23 13.51 17.95
C THR A 120 -5.82 12.43 17.04
N TRP A 121 -5.94 11.19 17.52
CA TRP A 121 -6.47 10.05 16.78
C TRP A 121 -7.69 9.46 17.49
N THR A 122 -8.65 10.32 17.85
CA THR A 122 -9.96 9.91 18.39
C THR A 122 -10.93 9.56 17.25
N HIS A 123 -11.97 8.77 17.54
CA HIS A 123 -13.01 8.44 16.56
C HIS A 123 -13.57 9.70 15.87
N ASP A 124 -13.87 10.73 16.65
CA ASP A 124 -14.45 11.97 16.12
C ASP A 124 -13.45 12.79 15.30
N ALA A 125 -12.16 12.71 15.61
CA ALA A 125 -11.11 13.40 14.85
C ALA A 125 -10.89 12.79 13.46
N VAL A 126 -11.20 11.50 13.27
CA VAL A 126 -10.94 10.75 12.01
C VAL A 126 -12.23 10.34 11.27
N LEU A 127 -13.39 10.74 11.79
CA LEU A 127 -14.69 10.55 11.15
C LEU A 127 -14.91 11.41 9.88
N PRO A 128 -14.55 12.72 9.87
CA PRO A 128 -14.79 13.64 8.75
C PRO A 128 -14.00 13.30 7.49
#